data_AF-A0A843KIB3-F1
#
_entry.id   AF-A0A843KIB3-F1
#
_cell.length_a   1.000
_cell.length_b   1.000
_cell.length_c   1.000
_cell.angle_alpha   90.00
_cell.angle_beta   90.00
_cell.angle_gamma   90.00
#
_symmetry.space_group_name_H-M   'P 1'
#
loop_
_entity.id
_entity.type
_entity.pdbx_description
1 polymer ?
#
loop_
_entity_poly.entity_id
_entity_poly.type
_entity_poly.pdbx_seq_one_letter_code
_entity_poly.pdbx_strand_id
1 'polypeptide(L)'
;MKRIGWFTTGRGPGSLGLFSTVRSLIKSGEIDAKLSFVFINREVKGNSNRAKLIAMAEEDGVPVIILPSDGFRNDLKGKDLAAWRAAYGKAMREKISEHPMDFGVLAGYMLILDPETCSKYDIINLHPALPNTYQGTWEEIVRRVAESDDPTYGSMVHVCTPELDRGATVAYDEFKINELRGKFTSIDELAAALRERQRSREVPLLMETIKMLTEGRVVLSHGHLRDERGEPVLKAPNLGPAIDRNAEI
;
A
#
# COMPACT_ATOMS: atom_id res chain seq x y z
N MET A 1 5.61 -14.27 -15.15
CA MET A 1 4.76 -13.11 -14.88
C MET A 1 3.65 -13.37 -13.87
N LYS A 2 3.77 -12.75 -12.69
CA LYS A 2 2.74 -12.75 -11.63
C LYS A 2 1.57 -11.82 -11.99
N ARG A 3 0.39 -12.08 -11.42
CA ARG A 3 -0.84 -11.29 -11.54
C ARG A 3 -1.06 -10.48 -10.27
N ILE A 4 -1.19 -9.18 -10.40
CA ILE A 4 -1.38 -8.25 -9.28
C ILE A 4 -2.80 -7.70 -9.30
N GLY A 5 -3.53 -7.83 -8.19
CA GLY A 5 -4.76 -7.06 -7.96
C GLY A 5 -4.44 -5.72 -7.32
N TRP A 6 -4.76 -4.60 -7.97
CA TRP A 6 -4.42 -3.28 -7.45
C TRP A 6 -5.62 -2.63 -6.76
N PHE A 7 -5.54 -2.38 -5.46
CA PHE A 7 -6.63 -1.80 -4.68
C PHE A 7 -6.28 -0.36 -4.28
N THR A 8 -7.19 0.58 -4.55
CA THR A 8 -6.96 1.99 -4.18
C THR A 8 -8.25 2.74 -3.91
N THR A 9 -8.18 3.76 -3.04
CA THR A 9 -9.23 4.78 -2.92
C THR A 9 -9.11 5.86 -3.99
N GLY A 10 -7.92 5.98 -4.61
CA GLY A 10 -7.65 6.94 -5.68
C GLY A 10 -7.89 8.40 -5.26
N ARG A 11 -7.75 8.71 -3.97
CA ARG A 11 -8.18 10.01 -3.40
C ARG A 11 -7.38 11.17 -3.96
N GLY A 12 -6.07 11.01 -4.15
CA GLY A 12 -5.14 12.10 -4.40
C GLY A 12 -3.94 11.74 -5.28
N PRO A 13 -3.02 12.70 -5.46
CA PRO A 13 -1.83 12.53 -6.29
C PRO A 13 -0.94 11.37 -5.87
N GLY A 14 -0.86 11.03 -4.57
CA GLY A 14 -0.05 9.91 -4.09
C GLY A 14 -0.48 8.56 -4.67
N SER A 15 -1.78 8.23 -4.58
CA SER A 15 -2.33 7.01 -5.18
C SER A 15 -2.22 7.00 -6.71
N LEU A 16 -2.36 8.16 -7.35
CA LEU A 16 -2.18 8.30 -8.80
C LEU A 16 -0.72 8.05 -9.20
N GLY A 17 0.24 8.61 -8.45
CA GLY A 17 1.67 8.41 -8.65
C GLY A 17 2.07 6.94 -8.52
N LEU A 18 1.66 6.27 -7.44
CA LEU A 18 1.93 4.84 -7.23
C LEU A 18 1.43 3.99 -8.41
N PHE A 19 0.20 4.24 -8.89
CA PHE A 19 -0.36 3.52 -10.01
C PHE A 19 0.33 3.84 -11.35
N SER A 20 0.64 5.11 -11.59
CA SER A 20 1.37 5.54 -12.78
C SER A 20 2.76 4.89 -12.85
N THR A 21 3.47 4.83 -11.72
CA THR A 21 4.81 4.22 -11.65
C THR A 21 4.74 2.72 -11.89
N VAL A 22 3.86 1.98 -11.20
CA VAL A 22 3.79 0.50 -11.40
C VAL A 22 3.43 0.15 -12.84
N ARG A 23 2.53 0.91 -13.48
CA ARG A 23 2.22 0.75 -14.91
C ARG A 23 3.45 0.94 -15.79
N SER A 24 4.21 2.01 -15.57
CA SER A 24 5.41 2.31 -16.36
C SER A 24 6.49 1.24 -16.21
N LEU A 25 6.69 0.73 -14.99
CA LEU A 25 7.68 -0.31 -14.71
C LEU A 25 7.28 -1.67 -15.29
N ILE A 26 5.98 -1.98 -15.30
CA ILE A 26 5.46 -3.17 -15.99
C ILE A 26 5.64 -3.04 -17.51
N LYS A 27 5.27 -1.89 -18.10
CA LYS A 27 5.40 -1.65 -19.56
C LYS A 27 6.84 -1.69 -20.06
N SER A 28 7.79 -1.20 -19.25
CA SER A 28 9.22 -1.25 -19.58
C SER A 28 9.85 -2.63 -19.36
N GLY A 29 9.16 -3.55 -18.69
CA GLY A 29 9.67 -4.88 -18.34
C GLY A 29 10.56 -4.90 -17.10
N GLU A 30 10.69 -3.79 -16.37
CA GLU A 30 11.45 -3.75 -15.12
C GLU A 30 10.77 -4.53 -13.99
N ILE A 31 9.44 -4.63 -14.02
CA ILE A 31 8.65 -5.52 -13.16
C ILE A 31 7.97 -6.58 -14.04
N ASP A 32 8.36 -7.86 -13.91
CA ASP A 32 7.71 -9.01 -14.58
C ASP A 32 6.36 -9.35 -13.92
N ALA A 33 5.39 -8.47 -14.10
CA ALA A 33 4.01 -8.66 -13.64
C ALA A 33 2.99 -8.13 -14.65
N LYS A 34 1.73 -8.55 -14.48
CA LYS A 34 0.58 -7.87 -15.08
C LYS A 34 -0.42 -7.47 -14.00
N LEU A 35 -1.09 -6.36 -14.24
CA LEU A 35 -2.25 -5.97 -13.44
C LEU A 35 -3.46 -6.78 -13.89
N SER A 36 -4.06 -7.55 -12.98
CA SER A 36 -5.28 -8.32 -13.27
C SER A 36 -6.53 -7.45 -13.22
N PHE A 37 -6.53 -6.44 -12.36
CA PHE A 37 -7.61 -5.47 -12.21
C PHE A 37 -7.13 -4.28 -11.36
N VAL A 38 -7.88 -3.18 -11.45
CA VAL A 38 -7.85 -2.07 -10.50
C VAL A 38 -9.18 -2.01 -9.77
N PHE A 39 -9.16 -2.11 -8.44
CA PHE A 39 -10.33 -1.99 -7.58
C PHE A 39 -10.40 -0.61 -6.92
N ILE A 40 -11.52 0.08 -7.09
CA ILE A 40 -11.79 1.40 -6.51
C ILE A 40 -12.97 1.32 -5.55
N ASN A 41 -12.72 1.64 -4.27
CA ASN A 41 -13.70 1.52 -3.18
C ASN A 41 -14.54 2.78 -2.93
N ARG A 42 -14.54 3.74 -3.87
CA ARG A 42 -15.21 5.03 -3.75
C ARG A 42 -15.91 5.42 -5.03
N GLU A 43 -16.90 6.29 -4.90
CA GLU A 43 -17.54 6.97 -6.03
C GLU A 43 -16.51 7.66 -6.94
N VAL A 44 -16.69 7.62 -8.25
CA VAL A 44 -15.74 8.24 -9.19
C VAL A 44 -16.04 9.72 -9.41
N LYS A 45 -17.33 10.06 -9.43
CA LYS A 45 -17.82 11.41 -9.75
C LYS A 45 -17.20 12.46 -8.82
N GLY A 46 -16.71 13.54 -9.41
CA GLY A 46 -16.14 14.68 -8.67
C GLY A 46 -14.70 14.50 -8.19
N ASN A 47 -14.00 13.43 -8.58
CA ASN A 47 -12.57 13.26 -8.28
C ASN A 47 -11.75 13.02 -9.55
N SER A 48 -10.95 14.02 -9.93
CA SER A 48 -10.11 13.98 -11.13
C SER A 48 -8.98 12.94 -11.06
N ASN A 49 -8.48 12.61 -9.86
CA ASN A 49 -7.45 11.57 -9.71
C ASN A 49 -8.03 10.18 -9.99
N ARG A 50 -9.26 9.88 -9.52
CA ARG A 50 -9.95 8.62 -9.86
C ARG A 50 -10.23 8.53 -11.35
N ALA A 51 -10.72 9.60 -11.97
CA ALA A 51 -10.96 9.61 -13.42
C ALA A 51 -9.66 9.35 -14.21
N LYS A 52 -8.54 9.95 -13.81
CA LYS A 52 -7.22 9.69 -14.42
C LYS A 52 -6.76 8.25 -14.22
N LEU A 53 -6.88 7.71 -13.00
CA LEU A 53 -6.55 6.31 -12.69
C LEU A 53 -7.32 5.32 -13.58
N ILE A 54 -8.62 5.59 -13.81
CA ILE A 54 -9.48 4.76 -14.65
C ILE A 54 -9.03 4.85 -16.11
N ALA A 55 -8.86 6.05 -16.65
CA ALA A 55 -8.40 6.25 -18.03
C ALA A 55 -7.04 5.56 -18.27
N MET A 56 -6.14 5.63 -17.29
CA MET A 56 -4.86 4.92 -17.30
C MET A 56 -5.03 3.39 -17.32
N ALA A 57 -5.94 2.83 -16.52
CA ALA A 57 -6.20 1.40 -16.52
C ALA A 57 -6.82 0.94 -17.85
N GLU A 58 -7.78 1.70 -18.38
CA GLU A 58 -8.46 1.43 -19.66
C GLU A 58 -7.50 1.47 -20.85
N GLU A 59 -6.58 2.45 -20.88
CA GLU A 59 -5.51 2.55 -21.88
C GLU A 59 -4.66 1.27 -21.95
N ASP A 60 -4.46 0.60 -20.81
CA ASP A 60 -3.67 -0.64 -20.70
C ASP A 60 -4.51 -1.91 -20.87
N GLY A 61 -5.82 -1.78 -21.10
CA GLY A 61 -6.74 -2.92 -21.11
C GLY A 61 -6.89 -3.61 -19.76
N VAL A 62 -6.58 -2.92 -18.65
CA VAL A 62 -6.72 -3.46 -17.29
C VAL A 62 -8.16 -3.25 -16.80
N PRO A 63 -8.88 -4.31 -16.41
CA PRO A 63 -10.25 -4.20 -15.89
C PRO A 63 -10.34 -3.27 -14.68
N VAL A 64 -11.31 -2.36 -14.69
CA VAL A 64 -11.61 -1.47 -13.57
C VAL A 64 -12.87 -1.97 -12.86
N ILE A 65 -12.73 -2.27 -11.57
CA ILE A 65 -13.80 -2.76 -10.71
C ILE A 65 -14.12 -1.67 -9.70
N ILE A 66 -15.36 -1.19 -9.69
CA ILE A 66 -15.79 -0.10 -8.81
C ILE A 66 -16.87 -0.64 -7.87
N LEU A 67 -16.62 -0.52 -6.57
CA LEU A 67 -17.60 -0.83 -5.52
C LEU A 67 -17.56 0.29 -4.47
N PRO A 68 -18.37 1.35 -4.60
CA PRO A 68 -18.31 2.49 -3.70
C PRO A 68 -18.73 2.11 -2.27
N SER A 69 -17.91 2.48 -1.28
CA SER A 69 -18.22 2.31 0.14
C SER A 69 -19.00 3.48 0.75
N ASP A 70 -19.14 4.59 0.01
CA ASP A 70 -19.76 5.84 0.44
C ASP A 70 -21.23 5.68 0.85
N GLY A 71 -21.96 4.84 0.11
CA GLY A 71 -23.38 4.55 0.33
C GLY A 71 -23.67 3.11 0.70
N PHE A 72 -22.65 2.25 0.81
CA PHE A 72 -22.86 0.83 1.04
C PHE A 72 -23.41 0.60 2.45
N ARG A 73 -24.68 0.19 2.57
CA ARG A 73 -25.31 -0.25 3.84
C ARG A 73 -24.99 0.66 5.05
N ASN A 74 -25.19 1.97 4.89
CA ASN A 74 -24.89 2.95 5.95
C ASN A 74 -25.70 2.70 7.24
N ASP A 75 -26.89 2.12 7.11
CA ASP A 75 -27.72 1.65 8.21
C ASP A 75 -26.99 0.61 9.08
N LEU A 76 -26.26 -0.32 8.45
CA LEU A 76 -25.46 -1.30 9.17
C LEU A 76 -24.18 -0.65 9.69
N LYS A 77 -23.52 0.20 8.90
CA LYS A 77 -22.24 0.83 9.29
C LYS A 77 -22.33 1.59 10.61
N GLY A 78 -23.44 2.31 10.83
CA GLY A 78 -23.67 3.05 12.06
C GLY A 78 -24.06 2.19 13.27
N LYS A 79 -24.54 0.96 13.04
CA LYS A 79 -24.98 0.04 14.10
C LYS A 79 -23.91 -0.97 14.49
N ASP A 80 -23.25 -1.56 13.49
CA ASP A 80 -22.26 -2.61 13.64
C ASP A 80 -21.21 -2.50 12.52
N LEU A 81 -20.10 -1.84 12.85
CA LEU A 81 -19.01 -1.63 11.92
C LEU A 81 -18.31 -2.94 11.51
N ALA A 82 -18.27 -3.94 12.39
CA ALA A 82 -17.63 -5.23 12.11
C ALA A 82 -18.46 -6.04 11.10
N ALA A 83 -19.78 -6.13 11.33
CA ALA A 83 -20.69 -6.72 10.36
C ALA A 83 -20.67 -5.96 9.03
N TRP A 84 -20.55 -4.63 9.07
CA TRP A 84 -20.48 -3.83 7.85
C TRP A 84 -19.22 -4.15 7.04
N ARG A 85 -18.06 -4.25 7.69
CA ARG A 85 -16.80 -4.65 7.05
C ARG A 85 -16.93 -6.04 6.44
N ALA A 86 -17.48 -7.01 7.17
CA ALA A 86 -17.69 -8.36 6.64
C ALA A 86 -18.60 -8.36 5.40
N ALA A 87 -19.69 -7.59 5.41
CA ALA A 87 -20.60 -7.48 4.28
C ALA A 87 -19.96 -6.80 3.06
N TYR A 88 -19.22 -5.71 3.27
CA TYR A 88 -18.52 -5.00 2.21
C TYR A 88 -17.40 -5.87 1.62
N GLY A 89 -16.66 -6.56 2.50
CA GLY A 89 -15.66 -7.55 2.15
C GLY A 89 -16.20 -8.65 1.26
N LYS A 90 -17.32 -9.28 1.66
CA LYS A 90 -18.01 -10.29 0.83
C LYS A 90 -18.37 -9.77 -0.55
N ALA A 91 -18.97 -8.58 -0.64
CA ALA A 91 -19.33 -7.97 -1.91
C ALA A 91 -18.09 -7.65 -2.78
N MET A 92 -17.00 -7.21 -2.17
CA MET A 92 -15.73 -7.00 -2.86
C MET A 92 -15.16 -8.32 -3.40
N ARG A 93 -15.11 -9.38 -2.57
CA ARG A 93 -14.66 -10.71 -2.98
C ARG A 93 -15.46 -11.29 -4.14
N GLU A 94 -16.78 -11.09 -4.15
CA GLU A 94 -17.65 -11.49 -5.26
C GLU A 94 -17.30 -10.75 -6.54
N LYS A 95 -17.08 -9.42 -6.46
CA LYS A 95 -16.72 -8.60 -7.63
C LYS A 95 -15.36 -8.96 -8.23
N ILE A 96 -14.39 -9.33 -7.41
CA ILE A 96 -13.05 -9.71 -7.90
C ILE A 96 -12.91 -11.20 -8.22
N SER A 97 -13.94 -12.03 -7.98
CA SER A 97 -13.84 -13.49 -8.07
C SER A 97 -13.48 -14.02 -9.46
N GLU A 98 -13.87 -13.31 -10.51
CA GLU A 98 -13.55 -13.64 -11.91
C GLU A 98 -12.16 -13.14 -12.35
N HIS A 99 -11.46 -12.40 -11.49
CA HIS A 99 -10.18 -11.77 -11.78
C HIS A 99 -9.06 -12.39 -10.93
N PRO A 100 -8.33 -13.39 -11.45
CA PRO A 100 -7.35 -14.10 -10.66
C PRO A 100 -6.12 -13.22 -10.38
N MET A 101 -5.69 -13.18 -9.12
CA MET A 101 -4.46 -12.53 -8.70
C MET A 101 -3.60 -13.51 -7.91
N ASP A 102 -2.28 -13.39 -8.05
CA ASP A 102 -1.33 -14.14 -7.22
C ASP A 102 -1.09 -13.40 -5.89
N PHE A 103 -1.17 -12.07 -5.88
CA PHE A 103 -1.29 -11.25 -4.68
C PHE A 103 -1.96 -9.90 -4.99
N GLY A 104 -2.53 -9.27 -3.96
CA GLY A 104 -3.09 -7.92 -4.01
C GLY A 104 -2.15 -6.87 -3.45
N VAL A 105 -2.29 -5.62 -3.90
CA VAL A 105 -1.57 -4.45 -3.38
C VAL A 105 -2.56 -3.38 -2.96
N LEU A 106 -2.56 -3.01 -1.68
CA LEU A 106 -3.26 -1.84 -1.16
C LEU A 106 -2.36 -0.61 -1.33
N ALA A 107 -2.71 0.27 -2.26
CA ALA A 107 -1.97 1.50 -2.57
C ALA A 107 -2.87 2.72 -2.33
N GLY A 108 -2.84 3.24 -1.11
CA GLY A 108 -3.77 4.30 -0.68
C GLY A 108 -5.21 3.80 -0.59
N TYR A 109 -5.40 2.56 -0.13
CA TYR A 109 -6.72 1.98 0.15
C TYR A 109 -7.15 2.34 1.58
N MET A 110 -8.20 3.15 1.72
CA MET A 110 -8.60 3.77 2.98
C MET A 110 -9.68 3.00 3.76
N LEU A 111 -9.77 1.68 3.59
CA LEU A 111 -10.66 0.82 4.38
C LEU A 111 -9.89 -0.34 4.98
N ILE A 112 -10.33 -0.79 6.15
CA ILE A 112 -9.83 -2.00 6.80
C ILE A 112 -10.50 -3.20 6.15
N LEU A 113 -9.70 -4.14 5.66
CA LEU A 113 -10.19 -5.40 5.10
C LEU A 113 -10.81 -6.28 6.20
N ASP A 114 -11.83 -7.06 5.84
CA ASP A 114 -12.41 -8.03 6.75
C ASP A 114 -11.52 -9.30 6.87
N PRO A 115 -11.62 -10.05 7.98
CA PRO A 115 -10.75 -11.19 8.23
C PRO A 115 -10.78 -12.27 7.13
N GLU A 116 -11.94 -12.51 6.50
CA GLU A 116 -12.06 -13.53 5.46
C GLU A 116 -11.33 -13.11 4.18
N THR A 117 -11.32 -11.81 3.83
CA THR A 117 -10.49 -11.32 2.71
C THR A 117 -9.01 -11.53 2.99
N CYS A 118 -8.53 -11.17 4.19
CA CYS A 118 -7.12 -11.35 4.55
C CYS A 118 -6.71 -12.84 4.57
N SER A 119 -7.62 -13.74 4.95
CA SER A 119 -7.35 -15.18 4.95
C SER A 119 -7.38 -15.80 3.54
N LYS A 120 -8.23 -15.28 2.65
CA LYS A 120 -8.44 -15.86 1.31
C LYS A 120 -7.40 -15.39 0.30
N TYR A 121 -6.87 -14.18 0.48
CA TYR A 121 -5.99 -13.56 -0.48
C TYR A 121 -4.72 -13.06 0.20
N ASP A 122 -3.58 -13.36 -0.42
CA ASP A 122 -2.33 -12.72 -0.11
C ASP A 122 -2.38 -11.26 -0.59
N ILE A 123 -2.41 -10.31 0.34
CA ILE A 123 -2.49 -8.88 0.04
C ILE A 123 -1.40 -8.16 0.83
N ILE A 124 -0.65 -7.28 0.19
CA ILE A 124 0.33 -6.40 0.84
C ILE A 124 -0.19 -4.97 0.91
N ASN A 125 0.21 -4.23 1.93
CA ASN A 125 -0.15 -2.83 2.13
C ASN A 125 1.10 -1.98 2.36
N LEU A 126 1.14 -0.82 1.71
CA LEU A 126 2.12 0.22 2.01
C LEU A 126 1.61 1.05 3.19
N HIS A 127 2.35 1.03 4.29
CA HIS A 127 2.03 1.73 5.53
C HIS A 127 3.09 2.79 5.85
N PRO A 128 2.71 4.04 6.18
CA PRO A 128 3.62 5.15 6.43
C PRO A 128 4.23 5.10 7.84
N ALA A 129 4.71 3.94 8.29
CA ALA A 129 5.47 3.83 9.52
C ALA A 129 6.47 2.66 9.44
N LEU A 130 7.48 2.70 10.31
CA LEU A 130 8.41 1.58 10.48
C LEU A 130 7.71 0.40 11.17
N PRO A 131 8.19 -0.84 10.96
CA PRO A 131 7.63 -2.02 11.62
C PRO A 131 7.51 -1.85 13.14
N ASN A 132 6.36 -2.23 13.70
CA ASN A 132 6.05 -2.21 15.14
C ASN A 132 6.06 -0.84 15.84
N THR A 133 6.05 0.28 15.11
CA THR A 133 6.05 1.64 15.71
C THR A 133 4.65 2.26 15.79
N TYR A 134 4.16 2.80 14.68
CA TYR A 134 2.92 3.58 14.62
C TYR A 134 1.84 2.92 13.75
N GLN A 135 0.59 3.15 14.11
CA GLN A 135 -0.61 2.70 13.39
C GLN A 135 -1.55 3.88 13.17
N GLY A 136 -2.43 3.76 12.18
CA GLY A 136 -3.42 4.80 11.86
C GLY A 136 -3.10 5.55 10.57
N THR A 137 -3.66 6.75 10.44
CA THR A 137 -3.53 7.55 9.22
C THR A 137 -2.15 8.21 9.12
N TRP A 138 -1.69 8.52 7.89
CA TRP A 138 -0.40 9.19 7.72
C TRP A 138 -0.37 10.56 8.42
N GLU A 139 -1.51 11.28 8.44
CA GLU A 139 -1.65 12.58 9.11
C GLU A 139 -1.37 12.47 10.61
N GLU A 140 -1.95 11.47 11.27
CA GLU A 140 -1.75 11.21 12.71
C GLU A 140 -0.32 10.74 12.99
N ILE A 141 0.20 9.83 12.16
CA ILE A 141 1.53 9.24 12.36
C ILE A 141 2.61 10.31 12.23
N VAL A 142 2.59 11.12 11.18
CA VAL A 142 3.66 12.10 10.95
C VAL A 142 3.70 13.16 12.04
N ARG A 143 2.54 13.54 12.58
CA ARG A 143 2.46 14.44 13.74
C ARG A 143 3.08 13.81 14.98
N ARG A 144 2.72 12.56 15.28
CA ARG A 144 3.29 11.82 16.43
C ARG A 144 4.81 11.64 16.30
N VAL A 145 5.32 11.43 15.10
CA VAL A 145 6.77 11.34 14.85
C VAL A 145 7.42 12.69 15.11
N ALA A 146 6.85 13.79 14.61
CA ALA A 146 7.37 15.14 14.87
C ALA A 146 7.43 15.46 16.37
N GLU A 147 6.43 15.00 17.15
CA GLU A 147 6.35 15.18 18.60
C GLU A 147 7.22 14.18 19.41
N SER A 148 7.73 13.11 18.80
CA SER A 148 8.56 12.09 19.45
C SER A 148 10.05 12.46 19.50
N ASP A 149 10.84 11.64 20.19
CA ASP A 149 12.31 11.67 20.18
C ASP A 149 12.93 10.62 19.23
N ASP A 150 12.13 10.04 18.32
CA ASP A 150 12.62 8.98 17.44
C ASP A 150 13.79 9.49 16.57
N PRO A 151 14.88 8.71 16.43
CA PRO A 151 16.04 9.11 15.62
C PRO A 151 15.80 8.84 14.12
N THR A 152 14.86 7.95 13.80
CA THR A 152 14.54 7.50 12.45
C THR A 152 13.05 7.49 12.20
N TYR A 153 12.68 7.57 10.93
CA TYR A 153 11.31 7.40 10.45
C TYR A 153 11.36 6.71 9.09
N GLY A 154 10.20 6.30 8.58
CA GLY A 154 10.16 5.52 7.36
C GLY A 154 8.78 4.95 7.06
N SER A 155 8.77 3.97 6.17
CA SER A 155 7.56 3.26 5.74
C SER A 155 7.85 1.77 5.64
N MET A 156 6.79 0.97 5.70
CA MET A 156 6.87 -0.47 5.51
C MET A 156 5.87 -0.94 4.46
N VAL A 157 6.20 -2.04 3.80
CA VAL A 157 5.25 -2.86 3.08
C VAL A 157 5.05 -4.13 3.88
N HIS A 158 3.82 -4.43 4.26
CA HIS A 158 3.50 -5.56 5.12
C HIS A 158 2.35 -6.39 4.57
N VAL A 159 2.27 -7.66 4.96
CA VAL A 159 1.12 -8.52 4.67
C VAL A 159 -0.11 -8.00 5.41
N CYS A 160 -1.25 -7.96 4.75
CA CYS A 160 -2.53 -7.62 5.37
C CYS A 160 -3.01 -8.78 6.24
N THR A 161 -3.35 -8.48 7.49
CA THR A 161 -3.91 -9.43 8.45
C THR A 161 -5.23 -8.89 8.99
N PRO A 162 -6.04 -9.71 9.68
CA PRO A 162 -7.20 -9.21 10.42
C PRO A 162 -6.85 -8.15 11.46
N GLU A 163 -5.64 -8.21 12.01
CA GLU A 163 -5.10 -7.18 12.89
C GLU A 163 -4.51 -6.03 12.05
N LEU A 164 -4.95 -4.80 12.34
CA LEU A 164 -4.58 -3.59 11.61
C LEU A 164 -3.08 -3.33 11.67
N ASP A 165 -2.43 -3.17 10.51
CA ASP A 165 -1.02 -2.78 10.36
C ASP A 165 -0.02 -3.69 11.12
N ARG A 166 -0.35 -4.98 11.30
CA ARG A 166 0.42 -5.93 12.15
C ARG A 166 0.92 -7.20 11.45
N GLY A 167 0.61 -7.38 10.17
CA GLY A 167 1.11 -8.54 9.45
C GLY A 167 2.63 -8.48 9.21
N ALA A 168 3.19 -9.61 8.77
CA ALA A 168 4.62 -9.74 8.53
C ALA A 168 5.13 -8.65 7.58
N THR A 169 6.20 -7.97 7.98
CA THR A 169 6.85 -6.98 7.13
C THR A 169 7.53 -7.68 5.95
N VAL A 170 7.17 -7.28 4.73
CA VAL A 170 7.79 -7.76 3.49
C VAL A 170 9.10 -7.03 3.24
N ALA A 171 9.08 -5.71 3.39
CA ALA A 171 10.24 -4.84 3.29
C ALA A 171 9.93 -3.51 4.00
N TYR A 172 10.98 -2.76 4.33
CA TYR A 172 10.82 -1.42 4.87
C TYR A 172 11.91 -0.49 4.36
N ASP A 173 11.69 0.80 4.52
CA ASP A 173 12.65 1.85 4.28
C ASP A 173 12.73 2.74 5.52
N GLU A 174 13.95 3.12 5.90
CA GLU A 174 14.26 3.90 7.09
C GLU A 174 15.24 5.02 6.75
N PHE A 175 14.97 6.23 7.26
CA PHE A 175 15.87 7.38 7.15
C PHE A 175 15.98 8.13 8.49
N LYS A 176 17.13 8.78 8.70
CA LYS A 176 17.38 9.62 9.87
C LYS A 176 16.58 10.92 9.79
N ILE A 177 16.08 11.39 10.93
CA ILE A 177 15.26 12.62 11.00
C ILE A 177 15.91 13.77 11.77
N ASN A 178 17.06 13.55 12.40
CA ASN A 178 17.78 14.58 13.19
C ASN A 178 18.09 15.84 12.37
N GLU A 179 18.43 15.70 11.09
CA GLU A 179 18.67 16.82 10.20
C GLU A 179 17.42 17.69 10.01
N LEU A 180 16.24 17.08 9.89
CA LEU A 180 14.98 17.80 9.76
C LEU A 180 14.62 18.49 11.09
N ARG A 181 14.82 17.81 12.22
CA ARG A 181 14.62 18.41 13.56
C ARG A 181 15.51 19.62 13.80
N GLY A 182 16.75 19.60 13.28
CA GLY A 182 17.66 20.76 13.37
C GLY A 182 17.26 21.94 12.49
N LYS A 183 16.40 21.73 11.48
CA LYS A 183 15.98 22.74 10.50
C LYS A 183 14.63 23.40 10.85
N PHE A 184 13.72 22.68 11.50
CA PHE A 184 12.36 23.14 11.77
C PHE A 184 12.11 23.22 13.28
N THR A 185 11.58 24.35 13.74
CA THR A 185 11.26 24.57 15.16
C THR A 185 9.78 24.36 15.47
N SER A 186 8.91 24.45 14.45
CA SER A 186 7.48 24.15 14.57
C SER A 186 7.20 22.66 14.32
N ILE A 187 6.34 22.06 15.14
CA ILE A 187 5.86 20.69 14.95
C ILE A 187 5.16 20.52 13.60
N ASP A 188 4.36 21.50 13.17
CA ASP A 188 3.62 21.41 11.91
C ASP A 188 4.56 21.48 10.69
N GLU A 189 5.59 22.32 10.75
CA GLU A 189 6.60 22.41 9.68
C GLU A 189 7.46 21.15 9.63
N LEU A 190 7.87 20.63 10.80
CA LEU A 190 8.60 19.37 10.89
C LEU A 190 7.75 18.21 10.36
N ALA A 191 6.47 18.12 10.74
CA ALA A 191 5.55 17.11 10.25
C ALA A 191 5.37 17.18 8.72
N ALA A 192 5.24 18.38 8.15
CA ALA A 192 5.17 18.56 6.70
C ALA A 192 6.47 18.09 6.00
N ALA A 193 7.64 18.45 6.53
CA ALA A 193 8.93 18.04 5.99
C ALA A 193 9.17 16.52 6.11
N LEU A 194 8.78 15.91 7.23
CA LEU A 194 8.80 14.47 7.44
C LEU A 194 7.90 13.75 6.42
N ARG A 195 6.69 14.27 6.20
CA ARG A 195 5.77 13.67 5.22
C ARG A 195 6.32 13.76 3.81
N GLU A 196 6.90 14.89 3.43
CA GLU A 196 7.51 15.07 2.11
C GLU A 196 8.64 14.06 1.88
N ARG A 197 9.57 13.95 2.84
CA ARG A 197 10.69 12.99 2.77
C ARG A 197 10.21 11.54 2.78
N GLN A 198 9.18 11.21 3.55
CA GLN A 198 8.60 9.87 3.53
C GLN A 198 7.95 9.56 2.18
N ARG A 199 7.13 10.48 1.66
CA ARG A 199 6.38 10.28 0.40
C ARG A 199 7.31 10.06 -0.80
N SER A 200 8.44 10.75 -0.85
CA SER A 200 9.41 10.55 -1.94
C SER A 200 10.04 9.15 -1.95
N ARG A 201 9.98 8.43 -0.82
CA ARG A 201 10.56 7.10 -0.65
C ARG A 201 9.53 5.96 -0.69
N GLU A 202 8.26 6.28 -0.44
CA GLU A 202 7.14 5.35 -0.52
C GLU A 202 6.98 4.68 -1.90
N VAL A 203 7.13 5.46 -2.98
CA VAL A 203 7.02 4.93 -4.35
C VAL A 203 8.15 3.93 -4.63
N PRO A 204 9.45 4.28 -4.51
CA PRO A 204 10.54 3.32 -4.65
C PRO A 204 10.41 2.08 -3.77
N LEU A 205 10.04 2.24 -2.48
CA LEU A 205 9.84 1.13 -1.55
C LEU A 205 8.81 0.14 -2.08
N LEU A 206 7.63 0.61 -2.50
CA LEU A 206 6.59 -0.27 -2.99
C LEU A 206 7.01 -0.97 -4.30
N MET A 207 7.65 -0.24 -5.22
CA MET A 207 8.07 -0.82 -6.50
C MET A 207 9.15 -1.90 -6.32
N GLU A 208 10.17 -1.64 -5.51
CA GLU A 208 11.21 -2.65 -5.20
C GLU A 208 10.63 -3.85 -4.45
N THR A 209 9.65 -3.63 -3.58
CA THR A 209 8.95 -4.74 -2.90
C THR A 209 8.16 -5.59 -3.89
N ILE A 210 7.44 -4.97 -4.82
CA ILE A 210 6.71 -5.69 -5.89
C ILE A 210 7.71 -6.47 -6.74
N LYS A 211 8.81 -5.84 -7.16
CA LYS A 211 9.88 -6.47 -7.96
C LYS A 211 10.45 -7.71 -7.26
N MET A 212 10.75 -7.60 -5.96
CA MET A 212 11.23 -8.70 -5.13
C MET A 212 10.24 -9.89 -5.08
N LEU A 213 8.93 -9.61 -4.99
CA LEU A 213 7.88 -10.63 -5.00
C LEU A 213 7.70 -11.26 -6.39
N THR A 214 7.83 -10.47 -7.46
CA THR A 214 7.64 -10.94 -8.85
C THR A 214 8.82 -11.77 -9.34
N GLU A 215 10.02 -11.45 -8.90
CA GLU A 215 11.26 -12.19 -9.20
C GLU A 215 11.44 -13.44 -8.32
N GLY A 216 10.58 -13.65 -7.32
CA GLY A 216 10.66 -14.80 -6.41
C GLY A 216 11.80 -14.72 -5.39
N ARG A 217 12.44 -13.56 -5.22
CA ARG A 217 13.41 -13.30 -4.14
C ARG A 217 12.77 -13.42 -2.76
N VAL A 218 11.49 -13.05 -2.68
CA VAL A 218 10.59 -13.36 -1.56
C VAL A 218 9.31 -13.95 -2.11
N VAL A 219 8.85 -15.04 -1.50
CA VAL A 219 7.60 -15.71 -1.85
C VAL A 219 6.59 -15.46 -0.74
N LEU A 220 5.50 -14.78 -1.08
CA LEU A 220 4.31 -14.66 -0.23
C LEU A 220 3.34 -15.79 -0.57
N SER A 221 2.95 -16.57 0.42
CA SER A 221 1.92 -17.60 0.29
C SER A 221 1.17 -17.82 1.59
N HIS A 222 -0.15 -17.72 1.55
CA HIS A 222 -1.04 -17.93 2.71
C HIS A 222 -0.64 -17.08 3.91
N GLY A 223 -0.27 -15.83 3.68
CA GLY A 223 0.17 -14.87 4.68
C GLY A 223 1.60 -15.06 5.21
N HIS A 224 2.32 -16.07 4.70
CA HIS A 224 3.68 -16.38 5.12
C HIS A 224 4.70 -15.93 4.08
N LEU A 225 5.83 -15.40 4.55
CA LEU A 225 6.95 -14.97 3.72
C LEU A 225 8.08 -16.00 3.78
N ARG A 226 8.55 -16.43 2.61
CA ARG A 226 9.72 -17.31 2.45
C ARG A 226 10.75 -16.70 1.52
N ASP A 227 12.02 -17.00 1.75
CA ASP A 227 13.10 -16.61 0.84
C ASP A 227 13.17 -17.51 -0.40
N GLU A 228 14.14 -17.25 -1.27
CA GLU A 228 14.41 -18.02 -2.50
C GLU A 228 14.72 -19.51 -2.24
N ARG A 229 15.12 -19.88 -1.01
CA ARG A 229 15.42 -21.26 -0.59
C ARG A 229 14.21 -21.94 0.04
N GLY A 230 13.12 -21.20 0.22
CA GLY A 230 11.90 -21.67 0.88
C GLY A 230 11.94 -21.52 2.40
N GLU A 231 12.94 -20.88 2.98
CA GLU A 231 13.05 -20.70 4.43
C GLU A 231 12.22 -19.49 4.90
N PRO A 232 11.65 -19.50 6.12
CA PRO A 232 10.91 -18.37 6.64
C PRO A 232 11.74 -17.08 6.68
N VAL A 233 11.17 -15.97 6.19
CA VAL A 233 11.82 -14.65 6.30
C VAL A 233 11.70 -14.16 7.75
N LEU A 234 12.78 -14.30 8.52
CA LEU A 234 12.82 -13.89 9.94
C LEU A 234 13.04 -12.39 10.13
N LYS A 235 13.69 -11.73 9.15
CA LYS A 235 13.98 -10.30 9.18
C LYS A 235 13.69 -9.69 7.82
N ALA A 236 12.79 -8.73 7.78
CA ALA A 236 12.50 -7.99 6.57
C ALA A 236 13.74 -7.19 6.12
N PRO A 237 14.03 -7.12 4.82
CA PRO A 237 15.10 -6.28 4.29
C PRO A 237 14.77 -4.79 4.45
N ASN A 238 15.79 -4.00 4.82
CA ASN A 238 15.77 -2.54 4.69
C ASN A 238 16.20 -2.18 3.26
N LEU A 239 15.28 -1.60 2.48
CA LEU A 239 15.52 -1.19 1.10
C LEU A 239 16.02 0.25 0.99
N GLY A 240 16.08 1.01 2.08
CA GLY A 240 16.54 2.39 2.10
C GLY A 240 17.89 2.63 1.42
N PRO A 241 18.94 1.83 1.70
CA PRO A 241 20.22 1.98 1.01
C PRO A 241 20.16 1.77 -0.51
N ALA A 242 19.23 0.95 -1.01
CA ALA A 242 19.04 0.76 -2.46
C ALA A 242 18.27 1.94 -3.07
N ILE A 243 17.27 2.44 -2.36
CA ILE A 243 16.48 3.61 -2.76
C ILE A 243 17.37 4.86 -2.86
N ASP A 244 18.28 5.06 -1.90
CA ASP A 244 19.21 6.19 -1.89
C ASP A 244 20.10 6.20 -3.13
N ARG A 245 20.67 5.04 -3.51
CA ARG A 245 21.53 4.91 -4.70
C ARG A 245 20.80 5.23 -6.00
N ASN A 246 19.52 4.86 -6.11
CA ASN A 246 18.73 5.11 -7.31
C ASN A 246 18.26 6.57 -7.42
N ALA A 247 18.29 7.34 -6.33
CA ALA A 247 17.95 8.76 -6.33
C ALA A 247 19.11 9.67 -6.77
N GLU A 248 20.34 9.13 -6.83
CA GLU A 248 21.56 9.85 -7.23
C GLU A 248 21.91 9.74 -8.72
N ILE A 249 21.10 8.99 -9.50
CA ILE A 249 21.32 8.71 -10.94
C ILE A 249 20.38 9.53 -11.82
#